data_AF-A0A7X4JU27-F1
#
_entry.id   AF-A0A7X4JU27-F1
#
_cell.length_a   1.000
_cell.length_b   1.000
_cell.length_c   1.000
_cell.angle_alpha   90.00
_cell.angle_beta   90.00
_cell.angle_gamma   90.00
#
_symmetry.space_group_name_H-M   'P 1'
#
loop_
_entity.id
_entity.type
_entity.pdbx_description
1 polymer ?
#
loop_
_entity_poly.entity_id
_entity_poly.type
_entity_poly.pdbx_seq_one_letter_code
_entity_poly.pdbx_strand_id
1 'polypeptide(L)'
;MRNPLHASRRKLAAALALVLAAAVLTAAACERRPSGSLGGSLPALPESLDGFRADAWFLPDDDLLGFVEIPAGPFTMGSDPAVDPRAFENERWSTGQAQGAVDLPAFAIGRYEVTVAQFRAFADASGAAFAPETPRGSPDHPVGAVSWPDALAYCRWLEATLREWSDTPAVLRRWLDAGWRITLPSEAQWEKAARGADGRVYP
;
A
#
# COMPACT_ATOMS: atom_id res chain seq x y z
N MET A 1 -41.46 -2.01 -45.25
CA MET A 1 -41.31 -1.60 -43.84
C MET A 1 -40.21 -2.43 -43.19
N ARG A 2 -39.04 -1.83 -42.93
CA ARG A 2 -37.87 -2.53 -42.36
C ARG A 2 -37.99 -2.55 -40.83
N ASN A 3 -37.97 -3.75 -40.26
CA ASN A 3 -38.19 -4.02 -38.84
C ASN A 3 -37.04 -3.45 -37.96
N PRO A 4 -37.30 -2.49 -37.04
CA PRO A 4 -36.26 -1.78 -36.27
C PRO A 4 -35.53 -2.65 -35.24
N LEU A 5 -36.03 -3.87 -34.96
CA LEU A 5 -35.46 -4.79 -33.98
C LEU A 5 -34.12 -5.41 -34.42
N HIS A 6 -33.83 -5.48 -35.73
CA HIS A 6 -32.57 -6.03 -36.24
C HIS A 6 -31.37 -5.08 -36.07
N ALA A 7 -31.59 -3.76 -36.02
CA ALA A 7 -30.53 -2.78 -35.85
C ALA A 7 -30.01 -2.73 -34.39
N SER A 8 -30.88 -2.96 -33.41
CA SER A 8 -30.54 -2.93 -31.98
C SER A 8 -29.65 -4.10 -31.56
N ARG A 9 -29.95 -5.32 -32.04
CA ARG A 9 -29.15 -6.53 -31.72
C ARG A 9 -27.72 -6.48 -32.27
N ARG A 10 -27.51 -5.82 -33.42
CA ARG A 10 -26.16 -5.65 -34.01
C ARG A 10 -25.32 -4.62 -33.25
N LYS A 11 -25.94 -3.57 -32.68
CA LYS A 11 -25.26 -2.57 -31.85
C LYS A 11 -24.85 -3.13 -30.48
N LEU A 12 -25.68 -3.98 -29.86
CA LEU A 12 -25.36 -4.66 -28.60
C LEU A 12 -24.24 -5.70 -28.75
N ALA A 13 -24.21 -6.47 -29.84
CA ALA A 13 -23.13 -7.43 -30.08
C ALA A 13 -21.77 -6.75 -30.34
N ALA A 14 -21.76 -5.61 -31.05
CA ALA A 14 -20.54 -4.83 -31.28
C ALA A 14 -20.02 -4.16 -29.99
N ALA A 15 -20.91 -3.67 -29.12
CA ALA A 15 -20.53 -3.11 -27.83
C ALA A 15 -19.97 -4.18 -26.86
N LEU A 16 -20.55 -5.39 -26.84
CA LEU A 16 -20.07 -6.49 -26.01
C LEU A 16 -18.70 -7.03 -26.48
N ALA A 17 -18.46 -7.04 -27.79
CA ALA A 17 -17.16 -7.40 -28.37
C ALA A 17 -16.05 -6.36 -28.06
N LEU A 18 -16.41 -5.07 -28.01
CA LEU A 18 -15.47 -4.00 -27.64
C LEU A 18 -15.09 -4.02 -26.15
N VAL A 19 -16.04 -4.35 -25.27
CA VAL A 19 -15.79 -4.50 -23.82
C VAL A 19 -14.92 -5.73 -23.53
N LEU A 20 -15.14 -6.85 -24.24
CA LEU A 20 -14.30 -8.04 -24.13
C LEU A 20 -12.89 -7.81 -24.71
N ALA A 21 -12.75 -7.06 -25.81
CA ALA A 21 -11.44 -6.68 -26.34
C ALA A 21 -10.66 -5.75 -25.39
N ALA A 22 -11.33 -4.82 -24.71
CA ALA A 22 -10.73 -3.95 -23.70
C ALA A 22 -10.32 -4.71 -22.42
N ALA A 23 -11.07 -5.73 -22.02
CA ALA A 23 -10.73 -6.62 -20.90
C ALA A 23 -9.52 -7.53 -21.21
N VAL A 24 -9.37 -7.98 -22.47
CA VAL A 24 -8.19 -8.73 -22.91
C VAL A 24 -6.96 -7.82 -23.03
N LEU A 25 -7.13 -6.55 -23.40
CA LEU A 25 -6.04 -5.56 -23.45
C LEU A 25 -5.56 -5.08 -22.07
N THR A 26 -6.40 -5.14 -21.04
CA THR A 26 -5.98 -4.82 -19.65
C THR A 26 -5.26 -5.98 -18.96
N ALA A 27 -5.49 -7.23 -19.37
CA ALA A 27 -4.72 -8.38 -18.91
C ALA A 27 -3.33 -8.50 -19.59
N ALA A 28 -3.15 -7.87 -20.75
CA ALA A 28 -1.90 -7.91 -21.52
C ALA A 28 -0.93 -6.74 -21.23
N ALA A 29 -1.33 -5.77 -20.39
CA ALA A 29 -0.47 -4.67 -19.94
C ALA A 29 0.30 -4.98 -18.64
N CYS A 30 0.36 -6.25 -18.21
CA CYS A 30 1.53 -6.73 -17.51
C CYS A 30 2.57 -7.08 -18.58
N GLU A 31 3.16 -6.03 -19.16
CA GLU A 31 4.36 -6.22 -19.97
C GLU A 31 5.37 -6.92 -19.07
N ARG A 32 5.65 -8.20 -19.37
CA ARG A 32 6.79 -8.93 -18.81
C ARG A 32 8.00 -8.06 -19.08
N ARG A 33 8.52 -7.39 -18.06
CA ARG A 33 9.87 -6.85 -18.13
C ARG A 33 10.76 -8.00 -18.56
N PRO A 34 11.58 -7.85 -19.62
CA PRO A 34 12.55 -8.87 -19.94
C PRO A 34 13.38 -9.11 -18.69
N SER A 35 13.36 -10.34 -18.19
CA SER A 35 14.14 -10.79 -17.06
C SER A 35 15.61 -10.69 -17.46
N GLY A 36 16.20 -9.52 -17.22
CA GLY A 36 17.63 -9.31 -17.25
C GLY A 36 18.25 -10.15 -16.14
N SER A 37 18.63 -11.37 -16.47
CA SER A 37 19.41 -12.25 -15.61
C SER A 37 20.78 -11.63 -15.39
N LEU A 38 20.94 -10.89 -14.29
CA LEU A 38 22.24 -10.61 -13.69
C LEU A 38 22.21 -10.99 -12.20
N GLY A 39 22.60 -12.24 -11.95
CA GLY A 39 23.54 -12.59 -10.88
C GLY A 39 23.05 -12.55 -9.44
N GLY A 40 22.49 -13.68 -8.98
CA GLY A 40 22.37 -14.04 -7.57
C GLY A 40 20.93 -14.39 -7.17
N SER A 41 20.64 -15.69 -7.02
CA SER A 41 19.42 -16.13 -6.32
C SER A 41 19.47 -15.58 -4.90
N LEU A 42 18.45 -14.82 -4.49
CA LEU A 42 18.35 -14.35 -3.11
C LEU A 42 18.29 -15.58 -2.18
N PRO A 43 18.98 -15.55 -1.01
CA PRO A 43 18.91 -16.65 -0.05
C PRO A 43 17.45 -16.89 0.35
N ALA A 44 17.03 -18.11 0.61
CA ALA A 44 15.64 -18.40 1.04
C ALA A 44 15.22 -17.55 2.26
N LEU A 45 13.92 -17.28 2.40
CA LEU A 45 13.39 -16.67 3.63
C LEU A 45 13.66 -17.61 4.83
N PRO A 46 13.90 -17.06 6.03
CA PRO A 46 14.10 -17.88 7.21
C PRO A 46 12.82 -18.62 7.58
N GLU A 47 12.92 -19.78 8.22
CA GLU A 47 11.75 -20.54 8.68
C GLU A 47 10.98 -19.81 9.79
N SER A 48 11.67 -18.97 10.58
CA SER A 48 11.10 -18.14 11.62
C SER A 48 11.89 -16.84 11.79
N LEU A 49 11.24 -15.81 12.32
CA LEU A 49 11.83 -14.52 12.59
C LEU A 49 11.20 -13.97 13.87
N ASP A 50 12.01 -13.63 14.87
CA ASP A 50 11.52 -13.22 16.19
C ASP A 50 10.58 -12.01 16.10
N GLY A 51 9.40 -12.12 16.72
CA GLY A 51 8.38 -11.08 16.70
C GLY A 51 7.57 -10.99 15.40
N PHE A 52 7.76 -11.92 14.45
CA PHE A 52 7.02 -11.98 13.20
C PHE A 52 6.44 -13.38 12.95
N ARG A 53 5.24 -13.41 12.38
CA ARG A 53 4.51 -14.64 12.07
C ARG A 53 4.87 -15.17 10.69
N ALA A 54 5.62 -16.27 10.63
CA ALA A 54 5.97 -16.93 9.37
C ALA A 54 4.74 -17.47 8.62
N ASP A 55 3.68 -17.84 9.34
CA ASP A 55 2.38 -18.26 8.78
C ASP A 55 1.51 -17.08 8.31
N ALA A 56 1.91 -15.85 8.61
CA ALA A 56 1.24 -14.61 8.24
C ALA A 56 2.17 -13.69 7.44
N TRP A 57 2.95 -14.25 6.51
CA TRP A 57 3.84 -13.50 5.60
C TRP A 57 4.82 -12.56 6.33
N PHE A 58 5.28 -12.97 7.51
CA PHE A 58 6.15 -12.19 8.40
C PHE A 58 5.55 -10.83 8.81
N LEU A 59 4.23 -10.75 8.95
CA LEU A 59 3.60 -9.65 9.68
C LEU A 59 3.96 -9.73 11.17
N PRO A 60 4.00 -8.59 11.91
CA PRO A 60 4.28 -8.60 13.33
C PRO A 60 3.34 -9.52 14.11
N ASP A 61 3.90 -10.23 15.09
CA ASP A 61 3.15 -11.12 15.97
C ASP A 61 2.45 -10.34 17.09
N ASP A 62 1.44 -9.55 16.70
CA ASP A 62 0.58 -8.82 17.62
C ASP A 62 -0.90 -8.85 17.17
N ASP A 63 -1.79 -8.37 18.05
CA ASP A 63 -3.25 -8.44 17.89
C ASP A 63 -3.79 -7.82 16.58
N LEU A 64 -3.03 -6.91 15.97
CA LEU A 64 -3.40 -6.20 14.75
C LEU A 64 -2.38 -6.40 13.62
N LEU A 65 -1.52 -7.41 13.71
CA LEU A 65 -0.50 -7.71 12.70
C LEU A 65 0.35 -6.47 12.36
N GLY A 66 0.71 -5.69 13.38
CA GLY A 66 1.52 -4.48 13.25
C GLY A 66 0.76 -3.21 12.88
N PHE A 67 -0.54 -3.27 12.58
CA PHE A 67 -1.34 -2.07 12.37
C PHE A 67 -1.67 -1.38 13.70
N VAL A 68 -1.71 -0.05 13.69
CA VAL A 68 -2.21 0.77 14.80
C VAL A 68 -3.27 1.73 14.31
N GLU A 69 -4.35 1.88 15.09
CA GLU A 69 -5.41 2.83 14.79
C GLU A 69 -5.02 4.25 15.22
N ILE A 70 -5.19 5.19 14.30
CA ILE A 70 -5.07 6.63 14.54
C ILE A 70 -6.49 7.21 14.62
N PRO A 71 -6.86 7.84 15.74
CA PRO A 71 -8.21 8.31 15.96
C PRO A 71 -8.60 9.44 14.98
N ALA A 72 -9.88 9.54 14.68
CA ALA A 72 -10.45 10.64 13.93
C ALA A 72 -10.20 11.98 14.64
N GLY A 73 -10.14 13.07 13.87
CA GLY A 73 -10.11 14.42 14.40
C GLY A 73 -9.01 15.30 13.80
N PRO A 74 -8.99 16.58 14.21
CA PRO A 74 -8.08 17.57 13.68
C PRO A 74 -6.64 17.36 14.16
N PHE A 75 -5.69 17.75 13.31
CA PHE A 75 -4.30 17.96 13.69
C PHE A 75 -3.71 19.17 12.96
N THR A 76 -2.62 19.73 13.49
CA THR A 76 -1.86 20.79 12.82
C THR A 76 -0.87 20.16 11.85
N MET A 77 -1.04 20.43 10.56
CA MET A 77 -0.15 19.99 9.48
C MET A 77 0.81 21.12 9.07
N GLY A 78 2.02 20.74 8.68
CA GLY A 78 3.09 21.64 8.21
C GLY A 78 4.03 22.10 9.32
N SER A 79 5.09 22.81 8.91
CA SER A 79 6.15 23.28 9.82
C SER A 79 6.27 24.81 9.80
N ASP A 80 6.46 25.41 10.98
CA ASP A 80 6.69 26.84 11.14
C ASP A 80 8.19 27.12 11.30
N PRO A 81 8.84 27.83 10.35
CA PRO A 81 10.26 28.18 10.46
C PRO A 81 10.64 28.98 11.72
N ALA A 82 9.68 29.62 12.38
CA ALA A 82 9.91 30.27 13.67
C ALA A 82 10.12 29.27 14.82
N VAL A 83 9.57 28.06 14.69
CA VAL A 83 9.68 26.97 15.67
C VAL A 83 10.72 25.93 15.22
N ASP A 84 10.76 25.61 13.93
CA ASP A 84 11.73 24.73 13.29
C ASP A 84 12.52 25.48 12.21
N PRO A 85 13.68 26.07 12.55
CA PRO A 85 14.52 26.79 11.58
C PRO A 85 15.04 25.91 10.43
N ARG A 86 14.87 24.59 10.48
CA ARG A 86 15.26 23.65 9.41
C ARG A 86 14.11 23.26 8.49
N ALA A 87 12.89 23.75 8.74
CA ALA A 87 11.73 23.51 7.92
C ALA A 87 11.97 23.94 6.46
N PHE A 88 11.78 23.02 5.52
CA PHE A 88 11.85 23.32 4.10
C PHE A 88 10.58 24.03 3.59
N GLU A 89 10.68 24.71 2.44
CA GLU A 89 9.53 25.45 1.86
C GLU A 89 8.36 24.52 1.49
N ASN A 90 8.65 23.28 1.08
CA ASN A 90 7.64 22.28 0.76
C ASN A 90 6.95 21.66 1.98
N GLU A 91 7.38 22.00 3.21
CA GLU A 91 6.69 21.63 4.45
C GLU A 91 5.66 22.68 4.89
N ARG A 92 5.51 23.77 4.14
CA ARG A 92 4.49 24.78 4.41
C ARG A 92 3.12 24.28 3.97
N TRP A 93 2.11 24.51 4.81
CA TRP A 93 0.72 24.25 4.48
C TRP A 93 0.25 24.97 3.20
N SER A 94 0.66 26.23 3.02
CA SER A 94 0.40 26.99 1.80
C SER A 94 1.42 28.14 1.60
N THR A 95 1.31 28.85 0.49
CA THR A 95 2.14 30.04 0.21
C THR A 95 2.02 31.13 1.27
N GLY A 96 0.88 31.22 1.96
CA GLY A 96 0.61 32.24 2.99
C GLY A 96 0.62 31.73 4.43
N GLN A 97 0.67 30.41 4.65
CA GLN A 97 0.54 29.81 5.98
C GLN A 97 1.55 28.68 6.15
N ALA A 98 2.34 28.75 7.23
CA ALA A 98 3.31 27.71 7.54
C ALA A 98 2.62 26.42 8.02
N GLN A 99 1.55 26.56 8.81
CA GLN A 99 0.76 25.46 9.34
C GLN A 99 -0.73 25.64 9.08
N GLY A 100 -1.48 24.54 9.04
CA GLY A 100 -2.93 24.50 8.87
C GLY A 100 -3.60 23.35 9.61
N ALA A 101 -4.87 23.52 9.97
CA ALA A 101 -5.64 22.45 10.62
C ALA A 101 -6.23 21.51 9.56
N VAL A 102 -6.00 20.22 9.70
CA VAL A 102 -6.56 19.17 8.85
C VAL A 102 -7.37 18.22 9.71
N ASP A 103 -8.64 18.03 9.38
CA ASP A 103 -9.50 17.02 10.00
C ASP A 103 -9.48 15.74 9.18
N LEU A 104 -9.09 14.63 9.82
CA LEU A 104 -8.99 13.32 9.19
C LEU A 104 -9.94 12.33 9.88
N PRO A 105 -10.63 11.45 9.11
CA PRO A 105 -11.32 10.31 9.71
C PRO A 105 -10.33 9.39 10.41
N ALA A 106 -10.85 8.45 11.21
CA ALA A 106 -10.02 7.39 11.77
C ALA A 106 -9.42 6.55 10.63
N PHE A 107 -8.17 6.14 10.79
CA PHE A 107 -7.46 5.26 9.86
C PHE A 107 -6.49 4.38 10.63
N ALA A 108 -5.98 3.33 10.00
CA ALA A 108 -4.91 2.51 10.55
C ALA A 108 -3.65 2.68 9.70
N ILE A 109 -2.49 2.59 10.34
CA ILE A 109 -1.19 2.65 9.67
C ILE A 109 -0.27 1.58 10.26
N GLY A 110 0.67 1.08 9.48
CA GLY A 110 1.69 0.17 10.00
C GLY A 110 2.55 0.88 11.05
N ARG A 111 2.75 0.24 12.21
CA ARG A 111 3.65 0.74 13.27
C ARG A 111 5.10 0.77 12.79
N TYR A 112 5.45 -0.15 11.90
CA TYR A 112 6.78 -0.30 11.33
C TYR A 112 6.71 -0.18 9.82
N GLU A 113 7.83 0.17 9.21
CA GLU A 113 8.02 0.09 7.77
C GLU A 113 7.89 -1.36 7.29
N VAL A 114 7.47 -1.55 6.03
CA VAL A 114 7.38 -2.89 5.43
C VAL A 114 8.78 -3.50 5.37
N THR A 115 8.92 -4.71 5.88
CA THR A 115 10.22 -5.38 5.95
C THR A 115 10.58 -6.11 4.65
N VAL A 116 11.87 -6.43 4.50
CA VAL A 116 12.37 -7.29 3.41
C VAL A 116 11.63 -8.63 3.40
N ALA A 117 11.39 -9.26 4.55
CA ALA A 117 10.68 -10.54 4.64
C ALA A 117 9.24 -10.45 4.13
N GLN A 118 8.51 -9.40 4.54
CA GLN A 118 7.14 -9.16 4.11
C GLN A 118 7.04 -8.93 2.61
N PHE A 119 7.92 -8.09 2.07
CA PHE A 119 7.92 -7.79 0.63
C PHE A 119 8.34 -9.01 -0.21
N ARG A 120 9.24 -9.84 0.32
CA ARG A 120 9.61 -11.12 -0.32
C ARG A 120 8.47 -12.12 -0.33
N ALA A 121 7.73 -12.24 0.76
CA ALA A 121 6.56 -13.11 0.82
C ALA A 121 5.52 -12.72 -0.24
N PHE A 122 5.33 -11.41 -0.47
CA PHE A 122 4.56 -10.88 -1.59
C PHE A 122 5.16 -11.24 -2.96
N ALA A 123 6.47 -11.04 -3.14
CA ALA A 123 7.13 -11.32 -4.40
C ALA A 123 7.02 -12.80 -4.81
N ASP A 124 7.25 -13.70 -3.85
CA ASP A 124 7.15 -15.14 -4.04
C ASP A 124 5.70 -15.57 -4.35
N ALA A 125 4.71 -14.98 -3.68
CA ALA A 125 3.29 -15.28 -3.90
C ALA A 125 2.74 -14.73 -5.23
N SER A 126 3.20 -13.55 -5.66
CA SER A 126 2.71 -12.89 -6.87
C SER A 126 3.43 -13.31 -8.15
N GLY A 127 4.63 -13.89 -8.03
CA GLY A 127 5.50 -14.19 -9.16
C GLY A 127 5.97 -12.94 -9.92
N ALA A 128 5.82 -11.76 -9.31
CA ALA A 128 6.19 -10.50 -9.92
C ALA A 128 7.72 -10.37 -10.02
N ALA A 129 8.20 -9.86 -11.14
CA ALA A 129 9.61 -9.56 -11.33
C ALA A 129 9.91 -8.14 -10.83
N PHE A 130 10.74 -8.04 -9.80
CA PHE A 130 11.20 -6.76 -9.26
C PHE A 130 12.57 -6.39 -9.81
N ALA A 131 12.99 -5.16 -9.53
CA ALA A 131 14.34 -4.72 -9.89
C ALA A 131 15.40 -5.61 -9.20
N PRO A 132 16.56 -5.89 -9.82
CA PRO A 132 17.56 -6.80 -9.25
C PRO A 132 18.04 -6.44 -7.84
N GLU A 133 17.99 -5.16 -7.49
CA GLU A 133 18.30 -4.59 -6.18
C GLU A 133 17.23 -4.85 -5.11
N THR A 134 16.05 -5.36 -5.49
CA THR A 134 14.89 -5.48 -4.62
C THR A 134 14.33 -6.90 -4.62
N PRO A 135 14.01 -7.45 -3.44
CA PRO A 135 14.33 -6.97 -2.09
C PRO A 135 15.69 -7.52 -1.60
N ARG A 136 16.57 -6.65 -1.08
CA ARG A 136 17.87 -7.02 -0.48
C ARG A 136 17.99 -6.46 0.94
N GLY A 137 18.76 -7.14 1.80
CA GLY A 137 19.00 -6.75 3.20
C GLY A 137 18.60 -7.85 4.19
N SER A 138 18.72 -7.54 5.48
CA SER A 138 18.24 -8.42 6.55
C SER A 138 16.71 -8.57 6.47
N PRO A 139 16.14 -9.76 6.74
CA PRO A 139 14.70 -10.00 6.60
C PRO A 139 13.80 -9.07 7.44
N ASP A 140 14.29 -8.62 8.59
CA ASP A 140 13.63 -7.74 9.57
C ASP A 140 13.87 -6.24 9.32
N HIS A 141 14.73 -5.88 8.36
CA HIS A 141 14.99 -4.49 8.00
C HIS A 141 13.93 -3.96 7.02
N PRO A 142 13.71 -2.63 6.96
CA PRO A 142 12.83 -2.04 5.97
C PRO A 142 13.28 -2.34 4.55
N VAL A 143 12.32 -2.66 3.68
CA VAL A 143 12.59 -2.90 2.28
C VAL A 143 12.94 -1.58 1.58
N GLY A 144 14.11 -1.53 0.94
CA GLY A 144 14.54 -0.41 0.10
C GLY A 144 14.33 -0.68 -1.39
N ALA A 145 14.57 0.34 -2.22
CA ALA A 145 14.52 0.26 -3.69
C ALA A 145 13.19 -0.27 -4.26
N VAL A 146 12.09 -0.06 -3.55
CA VAL A 146 10.73 -0.38 -4.02
C VAL A 146 10.17 0.83 -4.77
N SER A 147 9.66 0.62 -5.99
CA SER A 147 9.01 1.69 -6.73
C SER A 147 7.60 1.96 -6.17
N TRP A 148 7.07 3.17 -6.36
CA TRP A 148 5.72 3.49 -5.92
C TRP A 148 4.63 2.53 -6.45
N PRO A 149 4.64 2.12 -7.74
CA PRO A 149 3.73 1.10 -8.24
C PRO A 149 3.85 -0.26 -7.53
N ASP A 150 5.08 -0.68 -7.20
CA ASP A 150 5.33 -1.94 -6.50
C ASP A 150 4.82 -1.88 -5.06
N ALA A 151 4.99 -0.74 -4.37
CA ALA A 151 4.45 -0.53 -3.04
C ALA A 151 2.91 -0.61 -3.02
N LEU A 152 2.24 -0.02 -4.01
CA LEU A 152 0.80 -0.19 -4.16
C LEU A 152 0.38 -1.62 -4.53
N ALA A 153 1.19 -2.33 -5.31
CA ALA A 153 0.94 -3.74 -5.63
C ALA A 153 1.00 -4.60 -4.36
N TYR A 154 1.99 -4.36 -3.50
CA TYR A 154 2.08 -4.97 -2.17
C TYR A 154 0.82 -4.68 -1.33
N CYS A 155 0.39 -3.42 -1.24
CA CYS A 155 -0.81 -3.06 -0.47
C CYS A 155 -2.07 -3.81 -0.96
N ARG A 156 -2.28 -3.88 -2.29
CA ARG A 156 -3.43 -4.60 -2.87
C ARG A 156 -3.36 -6.10 -2.61
N TRP A 157 -2.18 -6.69 -2.74
CA TRP A 157 -1.96 -8.10 -2.44
C TRP A 157 -2.24 -8.39 -0.96
N LEU A 158 -1.72 -7.57 -0.05
CA LEU A 158 -1.93 -7.73 1.38
C LEU A 158 -3.42 -7.60 1.74
N GLU A 159 -4.13 -6.65 1.13
CA GLU A 159 -5.59 -6.52 1.32
C GLU A 159 -6.33 -7.79 0.90
N ALA A 160 -6.09 -8.29 -0.32
CA ALA A 160 -6.74 -9.50 -0.82
C ALA A 160 -6.42 -10.70 0.08
N THR A 161 -5.16 -10.83 0.47
CA THR A 161 -4.66 -11.90 1.34
C THR A 161 -5.36 -11.89 2.70
N LEU A 162 -5.45 -10.74 3.37
CA LEU A 162 -6.13 -10.63 4.67
C LEU A 162 -7.65 -10.79 4.58
N ARG A 163 -8.27 -10.49 3.43
CA ARG A 163 -9.70 -10.77 3.21
C ARG A 163 -9.98 -12.27 3.09
N GLU A 164 -9.08 -13.01 2.44
CA GLU A 164 -9.25 -14.44 2.18
C GLU A 164 -8.78 -15.31 3.36
N TRP A 165 -7.75 -14.88 4.07
CA TRP A 165 -7.17 -15.65 5.17
C TRP A 165 -8.17 -15.82 6.32
N SER A 166 -8.26 -17.06 6.82
CA SER A 166 -9.19 -17.44 7.90
C SER A 166 -8.78 -16.89 9.26
N ASP A 167 -7.48 -16.69 9.48
CA ASP A 167 -6.93 -16.32 10.79
C ASP A 167 -6.67 -14.81 10.91
N THR A 168 -7.18 -14.01 9.97
CA THR A 168 -7.17 -12.55 10.05
C THR A 168 -7.85 -12.09 11.35
N PRO A 169 -7.19 -11.26 12.20
CA PRO A 169 -7.76 -10.78 13.43
C PRO A 169 -9.15 -10.15 13.25
N ALA A 170 -10.06 -10.44 14.18
CA ALA A 170 -11.46 -10.03 14.08
C ALA A 170 -11.63 -8.50 13.92
N VAL A 171 -10.73 -7.70 14.50
CA VAL A 171 -10.72 -6.24 14.35
C VAL A 171 -10.41 -5.85 12.89
N LEU A 172 -9.31 -6.37 12.32
CA LEU A 172 -8.95 -6.12 10.92
C LEU A 172 -10.03 -6.60 9.96
N ARG A 173 -10.59 -7.79 10.20
CA ARG A 173 -11.70 -8.35 9.40
C ARG A 173 -12.89 -7.39 9.37
N ARG A 174 -13.31 -6.88 10.53
CA ARG A 174 -14.40 -5.90 10.62
C ARG A 174 -14.11 -4.62 9.85
N TRP A 175 -12.90 -4.08 9.92
CA TRP A 175 -12.53 -2.90 9.14
C TRP A 175 -12.59 -3.17 7.63
N LEU A 176 -12.01 -4.28 7.18
CA LEU A 176 -12.02 -4.69 5.78
C LEU A 176 -13.46 -4.90 5.26
N ASP A 177 -14.33 -5.52 6.05
CA ASP A 177 -15.76 -5.73 5.74
C ASP A 177 -16.55 -4.41 5.71
N ALA A 178 -16.17 -3.45 6.56
CA ALA A 178 -16.72 -2.09 6.55
C ALA A 178 -16.23 -1.23 5.37
N GLY A 179 -15.44 -1.81 4.45
CA GLY A 179 -14.99 -1.13 3.24
C GLY A 179 -13.63 -0.43 3.36
N TRP A 180 -12.90 -0.63 4.46
CA TRP A 180 -11.54 -0.10 4.58
C TRP A 180 -10.63 -0.74 3.52
N ARG A 181 -9.55 -0.03 3.18
CA ARG A 181 -8.58 -0.39 2.14
C ARG A 181 -7.16 -0.31 2.68
N ILE A 182 -6.30 -1.22 2.25
CA ILE A 182 -4.87 -1.15 2.53
C ILE A 182 -4.21 -0.44 1.34
N THR A 183 -3.56 0.69 1.61
CA THR A 183 -2.91 1.54 0.61
C THR A 183 -1.78 2.35 1.26
N LEU A 184 -0.98 3.04 0.45
CA LEU A 184 -0.06 4.05 0.93
C LEU A 184 -0.83 5.17 1.65
N PRO A 185 -0.32 5.67 2.79
CA PRO A 185 -0.93 6.80 3.47
C PRO A 185 -0.86 8.05 2.58
N SER A 186 -1.85 8.94 2.71
CA SER A 186 -1.66 10.31 2.23
C SER A 186 -0.59 11.02 3.07
N GLU A 187 -0.03 12.10 2.55
CA GLU A 187 0.93 12.93 3.28
C GLU A 187 0.36 13.38 4.63
N ALA A 188 -0.90 13.81 4.67
CA ALA A 188 -1.57 14.21 5.91
C ALA A 188 -1.75 13.06 6.90
N GLN A 189 -2.08 11.85 6.43
CA GLN A 189 -2.16 10.66 7.29
C GLN A 189 -0.80 10.30 7.87
N TRP A 190 0.26 10.35 7.04
CA TRP A 190 1.62 10.07 7.47
C TRP A 190 2.09 11.07 8.51
N GLU A 191 1.89 12.37 8.28
CA GLU A 191 2.28 13.42 9.21
C GLU A 191 1.51 13.35 10.53
N LYS A 192 0.18 13.13 10.48
CA LYS A 192 -0.63 12.98 11.70
C LYS A 192 -0.16 11.80 12.55
N ALA A 193 0.17 10.68 11.91
CA ALA A 193 0.68 9.50 12.60
C ALA A 193 2.06 9.73 13.22
N ALA A 194 2.95 10.43 12.50
CA ALA A 194 4.31 10.70 12.96
C ALA A 194 4.37 11.76 14.07
N ARG A 195 3.61 12.85 13.97
CA ARG A 195 3.71 14.01 14.86
C ARG A 195 3.35 13.70 16.33
N GLY A 196 2.48 12.73 16.57
CA GLY A 196 1.92 12.50 17.90
C GLY A 196 1.04 13.65 18.38
N ALA A 197 0.77 13.71 19.69
CA ALA A 197 -0.22 14.63 20.28
C ALA A 197 0.38 15.82 21.07
N ASP A 198 1.71 15.88 21.21
CA ASP A 198 2.38 16.80 22.15
C ASP A 198 3.09 17.99 21.47
N GLY A 199 2.93 18.14 20.14
CA GLY A 199 3.36 19.32 19.41
C GLY A 199 4.88 19.46 19.27
N ARG A 200 5.64 18.37 19.44
CA ARG A 200 7.08 18.37 19.22
C ARG A 200 7.43 18.58 17.75
N VAL A 201 8.62 19.14 17.52
CA VAL A 201 9.19 19.30 16.17
C VAL A 201 9.53 17.94 15.56
N TYR A 202 10.00 16.99 16.39
CA TYR A 202 10.32 15.63 15.98
C TYR A 202 9.58 14.61 16.86
N PRO A 203 9.21 13.43 16.31
CA PRO A 203 8.53 12.35 17.03
C PRO A 203 9.27 11.81 18.26
#